data_AF-N4VNV7-F1
#
_entry.id   AF-N4VNV7-F1
#
_cell.length_a   1.000
_cell.length_b   1.000
_cell.length_c   1.000
_cell.angle_alpha   90.00
_cell.angle_beta   90.00
_cell.angle_gamma   90.00
#
_symmetry.space_group_name_H-M   'P 1'
#
loop_
_entity.id
_entity.type
_entity.pdbx_description
1 polymer ?
#
loop_
_entity_poly.entity_id
_entity_poly.type
_entity_poly.pdbx_seq_one_letter_code
_entity_poly.pdbx_strand_id
1 'polypeptide(L)'
;MAQKYRPLTDANIRRFQDSAEENKTLANCWGAESAVILSFEWTAAYKYNGWMKLPTIRLEMTHPAEKPGCEGDGKPARRTSSRTINMLERPRCMRRERWAPKPWHTKANTHETFDLYREDAIAKAQETFAELARDYATLCVVNYDVESSRRGLQTFGVRLPANAVFVDLVKVLEHQTRDEGIPECLRQYTDENIAIRNGRYDRAPTERGCLGVPYLRLLEVLGPAAESHRASLDKTLKGDIAMKRIAKRIRHGVT
;
A
#
# COMPACT_ATOMS: atom_id res chain seq x y z
N MET A 1 -20.90 27.20 24.66
CA MET A 1 -21.93 26.49 23.88
C MET A 1 -21.56 25.01 23.86
N ALA A 2 -22.44 24.12 24.32
CA ALA A 2 -22.16 22.69 24.37
C ALA A 2 -22.13 22.12 22.94
N GLN A 3 -21.00 21.54 22.54
CA GLN A 3 -20.86 20.87 21.25
C GLN A 3 -21.82 19.67 21.27
N LYS A 4 -22.91 19.77 20.48
CA LYS A 4 -23.94 18.74 20.40
C LYS A 4 -23.31 17.52 19.73
N TYR A 5 -22.86 16.54 20.52
CA TYR A 5 -22.30 15.30 20.01
C TYR A 5 -23.34 14.65 19.10
N ARG A 6 -23.07 14.64 17.79
CA ARG A 6 -23.87 13.85 16.84
C ARG A 6 -23.61 12.38 17.19
N PRO A 7 -24.64 11.58 17.52
CA PRO A 7 -24.45 10.15 17.68
C PRO A 7 -23.88 9.59 16.38
N LEU A 8 -22.83 8.77 16.50
CA LEU A 8 -22.21 8.11 15.36
C LEU A 8 -23.24 7.18 14.71
N THR A 9 -23.42 7.31 13.40
CA THR A 9 -24.26 6.36 12.66
C THR A 9 -23.55 5.01 12.55
N ASP A 10 -24.30 3.94 12.31
CA ASP A 10 -23.72 2.61 12.06
C ASP A 10 -22.67 2.63 10.93
N ALA A 11 -22.89 3.47 9.91
CA ALA A 11 -21.93 3.68 8.84
C ALA A 11 -20.63 4.34 9.33
N ASN A 12 -20.71 5.28 10.29
CA ASN A 12 -19.54 5.88 10.92
C ASN A 12 -18.79 4.89 11.81
N ILE A 13 -19.52 4.01 12.51
CA ILE A 13 -18.93 2.97 13.36
C ILE A 13 -18.19 1.95 12.50
N ARG A 14 -18.83 1.44 11.43
CA ARG A 14 -18.19 0.50 10.50
C ARG A 14 -16.95 1.11 9.84
N ARG A 15 -17.06 2.33 9.32
CA ARG A 15 -15.89 3.03 8.75
C ARG A 15 -14.76 3.15 9.76
N PHE A 16 -15.07 3.45 11.02
CA PHE A 16 -14.06 3.55 12.06
C PHE A 16 -13.39 2.19 12.35
N GLN A 17 -14.18 1.11 12.40
CA GLN A 17 -13.66 -0.26 12.56
C GLN A 17 -12.77 -0.64 11.39
N ASP A 18 -13.21 -0.42 10.16
CA ASP A 18 -12.44 -0.71 8.94
C ASP A 18 -11.08 0.01 8.98
N SER A 19 -11.06 1.32 9.28
CA SER A 19 -9.81 2.08 9.34
C SER A 19 -8.91 1.67 10.51
N ALA A 20 -9.49 1.24 11.64
CA ALA A 20 -8.73 0.70 12.76
C ALA A 20 -8.10 -0.66 12.41
N GLU A 21 -8.82 -1.53 11.70
CA GLU A 21 -8.32 -2.81 11.22
C GLU A 21 -7.20 -2.64 10.20
N GLU A 22 -7.37 -1.73 9.23
CA GLU A 22 -6.35 -1.41 8.23
C GLU A 22 -5.10 -0.80 8.89
N ASN A 23 -5.25 0.11 9.85
CA ASN A 23 -4.12 0.67 10.60
C ASN A 23 -3.41 -0.41 11.42
N LYS A 24 -4.16 -1.31 12.07
CA LYS A 24 -3.59 -2.46 12.79
C LYS A 24 -2.83 -3.39 11.85
N THR A 25 -3.38 -3.66 10.66
CA THR A 25 -2.78 -4.51 9.64
C THR A 25 -1.47 -3.90 9.13
N LEU A 26 -1.48 -2.59 8.82
CA LEU A 26 -0.28 -1.86 8.43
C LEU A 26 0.78 -1.91 9.52
N ALA A 27 0.41 -1.65 10.77
CA ALA A 27 1.31 -1.72 11.92
C ALA A 27 1.91 -3.13 12.13
N ASN A 28 1.11 -4.17 11.97
CA ASN A 28 1.59 -5.56 12.06
C ASN A 28 2.63 -5.86 10.98
N CYS A 29 2.35 -5.45 9.72
CA CYS A 29 3.28 -5.66 8.61
C CYS A 29 4.51 -4.76 8.71
N TRP A 30 4.36 -3.56 9.27
CA TRP A 30 5.49 -2.66 9.49
C TRP A 30 6.43 -3.22 10.57
N GLY A 31 5.91 -3.77 11.66
CA GLY A 31 6.75 -4.29 12.75
C GLY A 31 7.29 -5.70 12.52
N ALA A 32 6.82 -6.39 11.49
CA ALA A 32 7.17 -7.79 11.24
C ALA A 32 8.49 -7.93 10.48
N GLU A 33 9.39 -8.76 11.03
CA GLU A 33 10.66 -9.16 10.41
C GLU A 33 10.48 -9.95 9.12
N SER A 34 9.28 -10.46 8.84
CA SER A 34 8.96 -11.33 7.70
C SER A 34 7.85 -10.80 6.78
N ALA A 35 7.50 -9.51 6.88
CA ALA A 35 6.50 -8.89 5.99
C ALA A 35 7.16 -7.92 5.01
N VAL A 36 6.82 -8.07 3.72
CA VAL A 36 7.17 -7.09 2.69
C VAL A 36 5.95 -6.23 2.37
N ILE A 37 6.20 -4.93 2.21
CA ILE A 37 5.18 -3.94 1.91
C ILE A 37 5.33 -3.55 0.45
N LEU A 38 4.23 -3.61 -0.30
CA LEU A 38 4.18 -3.43 -1.74
C LEU A 38 3.29 -2.25 -2.07
N SER A 39 3.86 -1.21 -2.68
CA SER A 39 3.08 -0.24 -3.43
C SER A 39 2.92 -0.70 -4.87
N PHE A 40 1.75 -0.46 -5.44
CA PHE A 40 1.36 -0.90 -6.77
C PHE A 40 0.89 0.27 -7.64
N GLU A 41 1.57 0.48 -8.76
CA GLU A 41 1.11 1.38 -9.81
C GLU A 41 0.86 0.58 -11.08
N TRP A 42 -0.18 0.94 -11.82
CA TRP A 42 -0.43 0.38 -13.14
C TRP A 42 -0.84 1.46 -14.12
N THR A 43 -0.48 1.25 -15.38
CA THR A 43 -0.98 2.07 -16.48
C THR A 43 -1.80 1.19 -17.42
N ALA A 44 -2.97 1.70 -17.80
CA ALA A 44 -3.83 1.02 -18.75
C ALA A 44 -3.21 1.00 -20.15
N ALA A 45 -3.68 0.09 -21.00
CA ALA A 45 -3.32 0.13 -22.40
C ALA A 45 -3.83 1.43 -23.04
N TYR A 46 -2.98 2.12 -23.78
CA TYR A 46 -3.38 3.31 -24.53
C TYR A 46 -2.66 3.38 -25.87
N LYS A 47 -3.30 4.04 -26.83
CA LYS A 47 -2.73 4.24 -28.17
C LYS A 47 -1.95 5.54 -28.18
N TYR A 48 -0.69 5.50 -28.60
CA TYR A 48 0.17 6.67 -28.74
C TYR A 48 0.98 6.59 -30.02
N ASN A 49 0.99 7.67 -30.82
CA ASN A 49 1.72 7.77 -32.08
C ASN A 49 1.54 6.56 -33.02
N GLY A 50 0.32 6.02 -33.11
CA GLY A 50 0.00 4.86 -33.97
C GLY A 50 0.34 3.49 -33.40
N TRP A 51 0.97 3.43 -32.22
CA TRP A 51 1.33 2.20 -31.50
C TRP A 51 0.41 1.97 -30.31
N MET A 52 0.12 0.71 -30.01
CA MET A 52 -0.57 0.33 -28.79
C MET A 52 0.48 0.11 -27.70
N LYS A 53 0.48 0.95 -26.67
CA LYS A 53 1.21 0.67 -25.43
C LYS A 53 0.32 -0.25 -24.61
N LEU A 54 0.79 -1.46 -24.33
CA LEU A 54 0.06 -2.41 -23.47
C LEU A 54 0.28 -2.05 -22.00
N PRO A 55 -0.47 -2.67 -21.07
CA PRO A 55 -0.41 -2.30 -19.66
C PRO A 55 1.00 -2.45 -19.08
N THR A 56 1.37 -1.55 -18.17
CA THR A 56 2.58 -1.65 -17.34
C THR A 56 2.17 -1.81 -15.88
N ILE A 57 2.92 -2.60 -15.12
CA ILE A 57 2.88 -2.58 -13.66
C ILE A 57 4.22 -2.13 -13.09
N ARG A 58 4.17 -1.36 -12.01
CA ARG A 58 5.32 -1.00 -11.20
C ARG A 58 5.04 -1.41 -9.76
N LEU A 59 5.97 -2.17 -9.22
CA LEU A 59 5.97 -2.66 -7.85
C LEU A 59 7.09 -1.95 -7.10
N GLU A 60 6.76 -1.20 -6.07
CA GLU A 60 7.74 -0.69 -5.12
C GLU A 60 7.66 -1.51 -3.85
N MET A 61 8.77 -2.09 -3.46
CA MET A 61 8.89 -3.08 -2.40
C MET A 61 9.69 -2.48 -1.25
N THR A 62 9.11 -2.46 -0.07
CA THR A 62 9.79 -2.12 1.17
C THR A 62 9.98 -3.41 1.96
N HIS A 63 11.22 -3.90 1.98
CA HIS A 63 11.61 -5.13 2.65
C HIS A 63 11.61 -4.93 4.18
N PRO A 64 11.52 -6.01 4.99
CA PRO A 64 11.74 -5.93 6.42
C PRO A 64 13.03 -5.20 6.75
N ALA A 65 13.05 -4.52 7.89
CA ALA A 65 14.26 -3.88 8.36
C ALA A 65 15.24 -4.97 8.83
N GLU A 66 16.48 -4.94 8.34
CA GLU A 66 17.51 -5.83 8.86
C GLU A 66 17.81 -5.42 10.31
N LYS A 67 17.99 -6.40 11.21
CA LYS A 67 18.44 -6.10 12.57
C LYS A 67 19.76 -5.33 12.46
N PRO A 68 19.94 -4.21 13.20
CA PRO A 68 21.23 -3.56 13.20
C PRO A 68 22.27 -4.58 13.66
N GLY A 69 23.37 -4.70 12.93
CA GLY A 69 24.51 -5.48 13.41
C GLY A 69 24.93 -4.96 14.79
N CYS A 70 25.57 -5.82 15.61
CA CYS A 70 25.98 -5.51 16.98
C CYS A 70 26.90 -4.27 17.15
N GLU A 71 27.24 -3.54 16.08
CA GLU A 71 28.26 -2.48 16.09
C GLU A 71 27.75 -1.09 15.66
N GLY A 72 26.44 -0.83 15.66
CA GLY A 72 25.96 0.53 15.36
C GLY A 72 24.69 0.92 16.10
N ASP A 73 24.70 2.11 16.71
CA ASP A 73 23.52 2.83 17.23
C ASP A 73 22.51 3.24 16.13
N GLY A 74 22.63 2.68 14.93
CA GLY A 74 21.72 2.90 13.81
C GLY A 74 20.39 2.21 14.04
N LYS A 75 19.28 2.91 13.82
CA LYS A 75 17.96 2.28 13.77
C LYS A 75 17.92 1.28 12.60
N PRO A 76 17.32 0.09 12.76
CA PRO A 76 17.09 -0.84 11.66
C PRO A 76 16.42 -0.12 10.48
N ALA A 77 17.11 -0.06 9.33
CA ALA A 77 16.64 0.64 8.15
C ALA A 77 16.00 -0.37 7.18
N ARG A 78 14.78 -0.10 6.72
CA ARG A 78 14.16 -0.89 5.67
C ARG A 78 14.81 -0.57 4.33
N ARG A 79 15.11 -1.61 3.56
CA ARG A 79 15.58 -1.46 2.19
C ARG A 79 14.37 -1.34 1.25
N THR A 80 14.48 -0.44 0.28
CA THR A 80 13.50 -0.30 -0.80
C THR A 80 14.07 -0.81 -2.12
N SER A 81 13.22 -1.45 -2.91
CA SER A 81 13.52 -1.86 -4.28
C SER A 81 12.31 -1.64 -5.17
N SER A 82 12.50 -1.61 -6.49
CA SER A 82 11.39 -1.50 -7.42
C SER A 82 11.57 -2.41 -8.63
N ARG A 83 10.44 -2.93 -9.12
CA ARG A 83 10.35 -3.72 -10.33
C ARG A 83 9.26 -3.14 -11.23
N THR A 84 9.63 -2.76 -12.44
CA THR A 84 8.69 -2.32 -13.48
C THR A 84 8.60 -3.39 -14.55
N ILE A 85 7.39 -3.82 -14.90
CA ILE A 85 7.14 -4.81 -15.93
C ILE A 85 6.24 -4.17 -16.99
N ASN A 86 6.83 -3.90 -18.14
CA ASN A 86 6.17 -3.33 -19.31
C ASN A 86 5.75 -4.45 -20.26
N MET A 87 4.47 -4.43 -20.64
CA MET A 87 3.95 -5.34 -21.66
C MET A 87 4.18 -4.75 -23.06
N LEU A 88 4.72 -5.56 -23.96
CA LEU A 88 4.95 -5.21 -25.36
C LEU A 88 4.00 -5.97 -26.28
N GLU A 89 3.49 -5.30 -27.32
CA GLU A 89 2.74 -5.97 -28.39
C GLU A 89 3.72 -6.67 -29.34
N ARG A 90 3.45 -7.94 -29.67
CA ARG A 90 4.21 -8.64 -30.71
C ARG A 90 3.90 -8.04 -32.10
N PRO A 91 4.89 -7.86 -32.96
CA PRO A 91 4.64 -7.44 -34.34
C PRO A 91 3.79 -8.49 -35.08
N ARG A 92 2.67 -8.05 -35.67
CA ARG A 92 1.75 -8.94 -36.39
C ARG A 92 2.19 -9.29 -37.81
N CYS A 93 3.21 -8.62 -38.36
CA CYS A 93 3.73 -8.87 -39.70
C CYS A 93 5.21 -8.52 -39.83
N MET A 94 5.95 -9.28 -40.67
CA MET A 94 7.40 -9.12 -40.88
C MET A 94 7.80 -7.69 -41.28
N ARG A 95 6.95 -6.97 -42.03
CA ARG A 95 7.21 -5.60 -42.48
C ARG A 95 7.35 -4.58 -41.33
N ARG A 96 6.78 -4.88 -40.16
CA ARG A 96 6.84 -4.03 -38.95
C ARG A 96 7.82 -4.54 -37.89
N GLU A 97 8.44 -5.70 -38.12
CA GLU A 97 9.35 -6.34 -37.17
C GLU A 97 10.60 -5.52 -36.89
N ARG A 98 11.13 -4.82 -37.91
CA ARG A 98 12.33 -3.97 -37.77
C ARG A 98 12.13 -2.79 -36.80
N TRP A 99 10.89 -2.33 -36.64
CA TRP A 99 10.52 -1.19 -35.79
C TRP A 99 9.75 -1.62 -34.54
N ALA A 100 9.57 -2.93 -34.33
CA ALA A 100 8.85 -3.44 -33.18
C ALA A 100 9.69 -3.27 -31.90
N PRO A 101 9.06 -2.91 -30.77
CA PRO A 101 9.74 -2.93 -29.50
C PRO A 101 10.20 -4.37 -29.21
N LYS A 102 11.47 -4.50 -28.85
CA LYS A 102 12.10 -5.77 -28.52
C LYS A 102 12.13 -5.95 -27.01
N PRO A 103 12.00 -7.19 -26.52
CA PRO A 103 12.17 -7.46 -25.11
C PRO A 103 13.55 -7.02 -24.64
N TRP A 104 13.59 -6.42 -23.45
CA TRP A 104 14.82 -5.90 -22.88
C TRP A 104 14.72 -5.92 -21.35
N HIS A 105 15.87 -6.00 -20.69
CA HIS A 105 15.95 -5.95 -19.23
C HIS A 105 17.04 -4.95 -18.84
N THR A 106 16.69 -4.03 -17.95
CA THR A 106 17.64 -3.12 -17.32
C THR A 106 17.59 -3.27 -15.81
N LYS A 107 18.78 -3.22 -15.20
CA LYS A 107 18.94 -3.18 -13.76
C LYS A 107 19.82 -1.99 -13.39
N ALA A 108 19.26 -1.07 -12.63
CA ALA A 108 19.94 0.11 -12.11
C ALA A 108 19.78 0.13 -10.58
N ASN A 109 20.84 -0.22 -9.86
CA ASN A 109 20.83 -0.35 -8.40
C ASN A 109 19.72 -1.31 -7.93
N THR A 110 18.74 -0.79 -7.18
CA THR A 110 17.57 -1.52 -6.66
C THR A 110 16.35 -1.45 -7.57
N HIS A 111 16.48 -0.85 -8.77
CA HIS A 111 15.41 -0.68 -9.73
C HIS A 111 15.64 -1.63 -10.91
N GLU A 112 14.67 -2.49 -11.19
CA GLU A 112 14.67 -3.40 -12.33
C GLU A 112 13.52 -3.06 -13.27
N THR A 113 13.78 -3.04 -14.58
CA THR A 113 12.74 -2.85 -15.60
C THR A 113 12.80 -3.99 -16.59
N PHE A 114 11.65 -4.58 -16.86
CA PHE A 114 11.45 -5.68 -17.80
C PHE A 114 10.50 -5.23 -18.90
N ASP A 115 10.99 -5.11 -20.13
CA ASP A 115 10.18 -4.97 -21.32
C ASP A 115 9.98 -6.36 -21.92
N LEU A 116 8.76 -6.88 -21.86
CA LEU A 116 8.45 -8.28 -22.19
C LEU A 116 7.21 -8.36 -23.06
N TYR A 117 7.13 -9.35 -23.94
CA TYR A 117 5.88 -9.64 -24.64
C TYR A 117 4.82 -10.13 -23.67
N ARG A 118 3.54 -10.00 -24.06
CA ARG A 118 2.38 -10.28 -23.20
C ARG A 118 2.49 -11.52 -22.31
N GLU A 119 2.79 -12.69 -22.89
CA GLU A 119 2.85 -13.95 -22.14
C GLU A 119 4.00 -13.94 -21.11
N ASP A 120 5.18 -13.48 -21.54
CA ASP A 120 6.38 -13.39 -20.70
C ASP A 120 6.21 -12.34 -19.59
N ALA A 121 5.55 -11.22 -19.88
CA ALA A 121 5.25 -10.17 -18.91
C ALA A 121 4.32 -10.69 -17.80
N ILE A 122 3.27 -11.43 -18.17
CA ILE A 122 2.35 -12.06 -17.21
C ILE A 122 3.12 -13.08 -16.35
N ALA A 123 3.90 -13.95 -16.98
CA ALA A 123 4.71 -14.94 -16.29
C ALA A 123 5.69 -14.27 -15.30
N LYS A 124 6.36 -13.19 -15.72
CA LYS A 124 7.33 -12.48 -14.88
C LYS A 124 6.67 -11.77 -13.70
N ALA A 125 5.48 -11.20 -13.90
CA ALA A 125 4.70 -10.62 -12.82
C ALA A 125 4.26 -11.69 -11.82
N GLN A 126 3.75 -12.82 -12.31
CA GLN A 126 3.34 -13.94 -11.46
C GLN A 126 4.52 -14.53 -10.67
N GLU A 127 5.68 -14.69 -11.32
CA GLU A 127 6.93 -15.10 -10.70
C GLU A 127 7.34 -14.12 -9.59
N THR A 128 7.30 -12.81 -9.84
CA THR A 128 7.65 -11.78 -8.84
C THR A 128 6.78 -11.89 -7.59
N PHE A 129 5.46 -12.02 -7.75
CA PHE A 129 4.58 -12.19 -6.59
C PHE A 129 4.79 -13.55 -5.89
N ALA A 130 5.11 -14.61 -6.64
CA ALA A 130 5.38 -15.94 -6.07
C ALA A 130 6.71 -16.00 -5.30
N GLU A 131 7.76 -15.33 -5.80
CA GLU A 131 9.03 -15.13 -5.09
C GLU A 131 8.78 -14.42 -3.75
N LEU A 132 8.10 -13.27 -3.79
CA LEU A 132 7.81 -12.50 -2.59
C LEU A 132 6.93 -13.29 -1.60
N ALA A 133 5.98 -14.10 -2.09
CA ALA A 133 5.14 -14.94 -1.23
C ALA A 133 5.89 -16.09 -0.57
N ARG A 134 6.97 -16.55 -1.20
CA ARG A 134 7.84 -17.61 -0.67
C ARG A 134 8.79 -17.06 0.39
N ASP A 135 9.36 -15.88 0.12
CA ASP A 135 10.39 -15.28 0.96
C ASP A 135 9.81 -14.56 2.18
N TYR A 136 8.55 -14.12 2.08
CA TYR A 136 7.86 -13.37 3.13
C TYR A 136 6.58 -14.05 3.60
N ALA A 137 6.36 -14.05 4.92
CA ALA A 137 5.16 -14.63 5.52
C ALA A 137 3.90 -13.85 5.14
N THR A 138 4.01 -12.53 4.93
CA THR A 138 2.88 -11.67 4.58
C THR A 138 3.28 -10.66 3.51
N LEU A 139 2.42 -10.52 2.50
CA LEU A 139 2.54 -9.55 1.43
C LEU A 139 1.51 -8.44 1.65
N CYS A 140 1.95 -7.28 2.12
CA CYS A 140 1.06 -6.16 2.39
C CYS A 140 0.98 -5.25 1.17
N VAL A 141 -0.10 -5.33 0.40
CA VAL A 141 -0.35 -4.47 -0.78
C VAL A 141 -1.06 -3.20 -0.31
N VAL A 142 -0.32 -2.10 -0.32
CA VAL A 142 -0.75 -0.78 0.18
C VAL A 142 -1.02 0.15 -0.98
N ASN A 143 -2.22 0.74 -1.02
CA ASN A 143 -2.59 1.73 -2.03
C ASN A 143 -3.64 2.72 -1.51
N TYR A 144 -3.83 3.84 -2.19
CA TYR A 144 -4.96 4.75 -1.94
C TYR A 144 -6.26 4.27 -2.61
N ASP A 145 -6.16 3.44 -3.66
CA ASP A 145 -7.31 2.85 -4.33
C ASP A 145 -7.10 1.34 -4.50
N VAL A 146 -7.64 0.60 -3.55
CA VAL A 146 -7.58 -0.87 -3.51
C VAL A 146 -8.34 -1.48 -4.70
N GLU A 147 -9.44 -0.88 -5.13
CA GLU A 147 -10.25 -1.39 -6.25
C GLU A 147 -9.57 -1.18 -7.59
N SER A 148 -8.95 -0.01 -7.80
CA SER A 148 -8.09 0.25 -8.97
C SER A 148 -6.90 -0.71 -8.98
N SER A 149 -6.29 -0.97 -7.83
CA SER A 149 -5.17 -1.92 -7.72
C SER A 149 -5.58 -3.34 -8.10
N ARG A 150 -6.71 -3.82 -7.55
CA ARG A 150 -7.29 -5.13 -7.88
C ARG A 150 -7.59 -5.24 -9.37
N ARG A 151 -8.21 -4.20 -9.95
CA ARG A 151 -8.52 -4.15 -11.39
C ARG A 151 -7.26 -4.14 -12.23
N GLY A 152 -6.23 -3.39 -11.85
CA GLY A 152 -4.95 -3.32 -12.53
C GLY A 152 -4.27 -4.69 -12.57
N LEU A 153 -4.19 -5.37 -11.43
CA LEU A 153 -3.64 -6.73 -11.33
C LEU A 153 -4.43 -7.73 -12.18
N GLN A 154 -5.77 -7.68 -12.13
CA GLN A 154 -6.63 -8.51 -12.98
C GLN A 154 -6.45 -8.23 -14.47
N THR A 155 -6.38 -6.96 -14.86
CA THR A 155 -6.19 -6.51 -16.25
C THR A 155 -4.83 -6.96 -16.78
N PHE A 156 -3.80 -6.88 -15.94
CA PHE A 156 -2.47 -7.38 -16.27
C PHE A 156 -2.43 -8.91 -16.33
N GLY A 157 -3.32 -9.61 -15.64
CA GLY A 157 -3.39 -11.08 -15.61
C GLY A 157 -2.68 -11.73 -14.42
N VAL A 158 -2.43 -10.97 -13.35
CA VAL A 158 -1.74 -11.44 -12.14
C VAL A 158 -2.74 -12.01 -11.14
N ARG A 159 -2.44 -13.19 -10.61
CA ARG A 159 -3.17 -13.77 -9.47
C ARG A 159 -2.37 -13.54 -8.20
N LEU A 160 -2.98 -12.88 -7.23
CA LEU A 160 -2.35 -12.66 -5.93
C LEU A 160 -2.29 -13.96 -5.12
N PRO A 161 -1.19 -14.16 -4.36
CA PRO A 161 -1.04 -15.28 -3.45
C PRO A 161 -1.97 -15.12 -2.22
N ALA A 162 -2.25 -16.24 -1.54
CA ALA A 162 -3.21 -16.27 -0.42
C ALA A 162 -2.77 -15.47 0.81
N ASN A 163 -1.45 -15.26 0.98
CA ASN A 163 -0.88 -14.45 2.06
C ASN A 163 -0.79 -12.95 1.72
N ALA A 164 -1.41 -12.51 0.62
CA ALA A 164 -1.52 -11.10 0.28
C ALA A 164 -2.70 -10.44 1.00
N VAL A 165 -2.44 -9.30 1.63
CA VAL A 165 -3.43 -8.49 2.34
C VAL A 165 -3.42 -7.08 1.75
N PHE A 166 -4.60 -6.51 1.50
CA PHE A 166 -4.72 -5.13 1.03
C PHE A 166 -4.91 -4.16 2.19
N VAL A 167 -4.26 -3.01 2.09
CA VAL A 167 -4.40 -1.91 3.04
C VAL A 167 -4.68 -0.62 2.27
N ASP A 168 -5.78 0.04 2.63
CA ASP A 168 -6.16 1.35 2.10
C ASP A 168 -5.45 2.46 2.89
N LEU A 169 -4.44 3.07 2.27
CA LEU A 169 -3.63 4.11 2.92
C LEU A 169 -4.42 5.39 3.24
N VAL A 170 -5.48 5.68 2.49
CA VAL A 170 -6.30 6.88 2.74
C VAL A 170 -7.10 6.68 4.01
N LYS A 171 -7.71 5.51 4.19
CA LYS A 171 -8.45 5.22 5.41
C LYS A 171 -7.54 5.14 6.63
N VAL A 172 -6.33 4.60 6.50
CA VAL A 172 -5.31 4.67 7.56
C VAL A 172 -5.03 6.13 7.93
N LEU A 173 -4.80 6.98 6.94
CA LEU A 173 -4.58 8.42 7.16
C LEU A 173 -5.80 9.09 7.83
N GLU A 174 -7.02 8.81 7.37
CA GLU A 174 -8.25 9.35 7.98
C GLU A 174 -8.37 8.97 9.46
N HIS A 175 -7.97 7.76 9.82
CA HIS A 175 -7.99 7.31 11.21
C HIS A 175 -6.93 8.04 12.04
N GLN A 176 -5.70 8.12 11.54
CA GLN A 176 -4.59 8.77 12.26
C GLN A 176 -4.81 10.27 12.45
N THR A 177 -5.52 10.92 11.54
CA THR A 177 -5.69 12.38 11.52
C THR A 177 -6.99 12.85 12.16
N ARG A 178 -7.80 11.91 12.69
CA ARG A 178 -9.12 12.18 13.28
C ARG A 178 -9.06 13.13 14.48
N ASP A 179 -8.10 12.93 15.37
CA ASP A 179 -8.05 13.64 16.66
C ASP A 179 -6.97 14.72 16.69
N GLU A 180 -5.86 14.52 15.97
CA GLU A 180 -4.68 15.40 16.00
C GLU A 180 -4.48 16.21 14.70
N GLY A 181 -5.32 15.99 13.69
CA GLY A 181 -5.17 16.56 12.36
C GLY A 181 -4.04 15.93 11.56
N ILE A 182 -3.82 16.42 10.34
CA ILE A 182 -2.80 15.90 9.43
C ILE A 182 -1.43 16.45 9.86
N PRO A 183 -0.43 15.59 10.13
CA PRO A 183 0.94 16.02 10.42
C PRO A 183 1.44 17.01 9.36
N GLU A 184 2.19 18.03 9.77
CA GLU A 184 2.64 19.10 8.87
C GLU A 184 3.45 18.56 7.68
N CYS A 185 4.27 17.53 7.92
CA CYS A 185 5.01 16.81 6.88
C CYS A 185 4.12 16.10 5.83
N LEU A 186 2.83 15.94 6.13
CA LEU A 186 1.82 15.34 5.26
C LEU A 186 0.81 16.36 4.69
N ARG A 187 0.87 17.64 5.10
CA ARG A 187 -0.05 18.68 4.60
C ARG A 187 0.07 18.93 3.10
N GLN A 188 1.31 18.99 2.59
CA GLN A 188 1.57 19.10 1.15
C GLN A 188 0.95 17.95 0.33
N TYR A 189 0.76 16.77 0.93
CA TYR A 189 0.17 15.60 0.29
C TYR A 189 -1.35 15.52 0.50
N THR A 190 -1.94 16.43 1.27
CA THR A 190 -3.36 16.36 1.65
C THR A 190 -4.14 17.58 1.20
N ASP A 191 -3.52 18.76 1.05
CA ASP A 191 -4.20 19.94 0.49
C ASP A 191 -4.60 19.73 -0.99
N GLU A 192 -3.77 19.02 -1.78
CA GLU A 192 -4.12 18.62 -3.16
C GLU A 192 -5.13 17.46 -3.21
N ASN A 193 -5.08 16.52 -2.25
CA ASN A 193 -5.93 15.32 -2.24
C ASN A 193 -7.30 15.52 -1.56
N ILE A 194 -7.42 16.47 -0.63
CA ILE A 194 -8.69 16.86 0.02
C ILE A 194 -9.53 17.75 -0.90
N ALA A 195 -8.89 18.54 -1.79
CA ALA A 195 -9.59 19.28 -2.83
C ALA A 195 -10.27 18.32 -3.84
N ILE A 196 -9.59 17.24 -4.24
CA ILE A 196 -10.14 16.15 -5.09
C ILE A 196 -11.31 15.44 -4.39
N ARG A 197 -11.29 15.37 -3.05
CA ARG A 197 -12.30 14.70 -2.22
C ARG A 197 -13.65 15.43 -2.14
N ASN A 198 -13.71 16.74 -2.35
CA ASN A 198 -14.98 17.48 -2.34
C ASN A 198 -15.85 17.24 -3.60
N GLY A 199 -15.36 16.44 -4.55
CA GLY A 199 -16.08 16.02 -5.76
C GLY A 199 -15.69 14.61 -6.20
N ARG A 200 -16.17 13.59 -5.47
CA ARG A 200 -16.49 12.21 -5.91
C ARG A 200 -15.70 11.70 -7.14
N TYR A 201 -14.67 10.86 -6.94
CA TYR A 201 -14.04 10.00 -7.96
C TYR A 201 -14.48 10.25 -9.41
N ASP A 202 -13.80 11.15 -10.12
CA ASP A 202 -13.81 11.03 -11.57
C ASP A 202 -12.92 9.83 -11.89
N ARG A 203 -13.54 8.71 -12.25
CA ARG A 203 -12.90 7.39 -12.50
C ARG A 203 -12.01 7.39 -13.76
N ALA A 204 -11.75 8.56 -14.34
CA ALA A 204 -10.92 8.70 -15.50
C ALA A 204 -9.45 8.64 -15.07
N PRO A 205 -8.66 7.66 -15.53
CA PRO A 205 -7.20 7.77 -15.41
C PRO A 205 -6.80 9.07 -16.13
N THR A 206 -6.29 10.05 -15.39
CA THR A 206 -5.70 11.23 -16.04
C THR A 206 -4.49 10.77 -16.84
N GLU A 207 -4.34 11.31 -18.06
CA GLU A 207 -3.32 10.93 -19.04
C GLU A 207 -1.87 11.02 -18.51
N ARG A 208 -1.67 11.66 -17.35
CA ARG A 208 -0.36 11.86 -16.75
C ARG A 208 -0.02 10.90 -15.62
N GLY A 209 -0.95 10.09 -15.08
CA GLY A 209 -0.66 9.11 -14.02
C GLY A 209 -0.04 9.68 -12.73
N CYS A 210 0.24 10.99 -12.66
CA CYS A 210 0.89 11.67 -11.56
C CYS A 210 -0.14 12.47 -10.77
N LEU A 211 -1.02 11.77 -10.04
CA LEU A 211 -1.53 12.33 -8.79
C LEU A 211 -0.50 11.95 -7.73
N GLY A 212 0.55 12.78 -7.69
CA GLY A 212 1.82 12.50 -7.03
C GLY A 212 1.74 12.66 -5.52
N VAL A 213 1.36 11.60 -4.82
CA VAL A 213 2.10 11.25 -3.62
C VAL A 213 2.97 10.06 -4.00
N PRO A 214 4.31 10.17 -3.97
CA PRO A 214 5.14 8.98 -4.09
C PRO A 214 4.80 8.09 -2.90
N TYR A 215 4.12 6.98 -3.16
CA TYR A 215 3.55 6.06 -2.17
C TYR A 215 4.56 5.65 -1.09
N LEU A 216 5.85 5.54 -1.45
CA LEU A 216 6.96 5.32 -0.52
C LEU A 216 7.07 6.40 0.57
N ARG A 217 6.95 7.70 0.23
CA ARG A 217 7.04 8.79 1.22
C ARG A 217 5.89 8.76 2.22
N LEU A 218 4.70 8.37 1.77
CA LEU A 218 3.56 8.22 2.66
C LEU A 218 3.77 7.04 3.62
N LEU A 219 4.30 5.92 3.13
CA LEU A 219 4.63 4.75 3.95
C LEU A 219 5.71 5.03 4.99
N GLU A 220 6.74 5.83 4.65
CA GLU A 220 7.79 6.27 5.57
C GLU A 220 7.23 6.97 6.83
N VAL A 221 6.07 7.64 6.71
CA VAL A 221 5.43 8.34 7.82
C VAL A 221 4.35 7.47 8.48
N LEU A 222 3.45 6.89 7.69
CA LEU A 222 2.28 6.16 8.21
C LEU A 222 2.66 4.85 8.91
N GLY A 223 3.71 4.17 8.46
CA GLY A 223 4.15 2.90 9.04
C GLY A 223 4.54 3.02 10.53
N PRO A 224 5.55 3.84 10.87
CA PRO A 224 5.95 4.08 12.25
C PRO A 224 4.84 4.70 13.12
N ALA A 225 4.01 5.57 12.52
CA ALA A 225 2.86 6.16 13.21
C ALA A 225 1.81 5.09 13.56
N ALA A 226 1.50 4.19 12.63
CA ALA A 226 0.55 3.09 12.85
C ALA A 226 1.02 2.15 13.96
N GLU A 227 2.31 1.84 14.04
CA GLU A 227 2.90 1.05 15.12
C GLU A 227 2.77 1.70 16.50
N SER A 228 3.12 2.99 16.57
CA SER A 228 3.04 3.78 17.80
C SER A 228 1.60 3.85 18.30
N HIS A 229 0.66 4.07 17.38
CA HIS A 229 -0.77 4.06 17.66
C HIS A 229 -1.23 2.70 18.20
N ARG A 230 -0.85 1.58 17.55
CA ARG A 230 -1.17 0.21 18.03
C ARG A 230 -0.65 -0.02 19.45
N ALA A 231 0.57 0.40 19.76
CA ALA A 231 1.15 0.26 21.09
C ALA A 231 0.36 1.05 22.16
N SER A 232 -0.16 2.22 21.81
CA SER A 232 -1.05 3.02 22.68
C SER A 232 -2.41 2.36 22.89
N LEU A 233 -3.01 1.85 21.80
CA LEU A 233 -4.27 1.10 21.82
C LEU A 233 -4.19 -0.16 22.69
N ASP A 234 -3.12 -0.94 22.56
CA ASP A 234 -2.93 -2.14 23.37
C ASP A 234 -2.74 -1.81 24.86
N LYS A 235 -2.06 -0.71 25.18
CA LYS A 235 -1.91 -0.23 26.57
C LYS A 235 -3.25 0.20 27.16
N THR A 236 -4.03 1.00 26.42
CA THR A 236 -5.34 1.48 26.87
C THR A 236 -6.35 0.33 27.04
N LEU A 237 -6.38 -0.63 26.11
CA LEU A 237 -7.22 -1.83 26.22
C LEU A 237 -6.84 -2.70 27.42
N LYS A 238 -5.55 -2.93 27.66
CA LYS A 238 -5.08 -3.66 28.86
C LYS A 238 -5.46 -2.93 30.16
N GLY A 239 -5.36 -1.60 30.18
CA GLY A 239 -5.79 -0.76 31.28
C GLY A 239 -7.29 -0.90 31.57
N ASP A 240 -8.14 -0.84 30.55
CA ASP A 240 -9.59 -1.01 30.67
C ASP A 240 -9.97 -2.43 31.15
N ILE A 241 -9.30 -3.48 30.65
CA ILE A 241 -9.49 -4.85 31.16
C ILE A 241 -9.08 -4.97 32.63
N ALA A 242 -7.96 -4.35 33.03
CA ALA A 242 -7.53 -4.33 34.42
C ALA A 242 -8.55 -3.60 35.32
N MET A 243 -9.06 -2.45 34.88
CA MET A 243 -10.09 -1.69 35.60
C MET A 243 -11.42 -2.45 35.68
N LYS A 244 -11.83 -3.13 34.61
CA LYS A 244 -13.01 -4.00 34.62
C LYS A 244 -12.85 -5.19 35.57
N ARG A 245 -11.64 -5.78 35.66
CA ARG A 245 -11.33 -6.84 36.64
C ARG A 245 -11.38 -6.31 38.08
N ILE A 246 -10.82 -5.12 38.34
CA ILE A 246 -10.88 -4.47 39.67
C ILE A 246 -12.34 -4.15 40.05
N ALA A 247 -13.10 -3.52 39.15
CA ALA A 247 -14.51 -3.21 39.38
C ALA A 247 -15.39 -4.46 39.54
N LYS A 248 -15.01 -5.59 38.94
CA LYS A 248 -15.66 -6.89 39.14
C LYS A 248 -15.30 -7.50 40.50
N ARG A 249 -14.05 -7.39 40.97
CA ARG A 249 -13.65 -7.80 42.33
C ARG A 249 -14.37 -7.00 43.40
N ILE A 250 -14.45 -5.67 43.24
CA ILE A 250 -15.17 -4.77 44.15
C ILE A 250 -16.67 -5.12 44.21
N ARG A 251 -17.30 -5.41 43.06
CA ARG A 251 -18.72 -5.80 43.01
C ARG A 251 -19.04 -7.18 43.59
N HIS A 252 -18.07 -8.10 43.62
CA HIS A 252 -18.27 -9.45 44.15
C HIS A 252 -17.72 -9.63 45.57
N GLY A 253 -17.29 -8.56 46.25
CA GLY A 253 -16.97 -8.60 47.68
C GLY A 253 -15.81 -9.53 48.05
N VAL A 254 -14.87 -9.78 47.14
CA VAL A 254 -13.66 -10.54 47.45
C VAL A 254 -12.51 -9.56 47.64
N THR A 255 -12.30 -9.15 48.89
CA THR A 255 -11.04 -8.56 49.38
C THR A 255 -9.94 -9.59 49.40
#